data_AF-A0A4R6WXX3-F1
#
_entry.id   AF-A0A4R6WXX3-F1
#
_cell.length_a   1.000
_cell.length_b   1.000
_cell.length_c   1.000
_cell.angle_alpha   90.00
_cell.angle_beta   90.00
_cell.angle_gamma   90.00
#
_symmetry.space_group_name_H-M   'P 1'
#
loop_
_entity.id
_entity.type
_entity.pdbx_description
1 polymer ?
#
loop_
_entity_poly.entity_id
_entity_poly.type
_entity_poly.pdbx_seq_one_letter_code
_entity_poly.pdbx_strand_id
1 'polypeptide(L)'
;MGAATDHSRQPASFRRVTIRAAVLLGAAALFIALYQLANRAIEAHGVRAGAQLYQANCAACHGARLQGQAGWQSAGWRSQASAAAWAAPPLDAGGHSWMHDDASLFLHTKNGSALSPMPGFGATLSDNEIWQVFAYVKSHWPESVRAFQRKGDPYAPLPADLPADWTYPPACEPGVGPGDLLR
;
A
#
# COMPACT_ATOMS: atom_id res chain seq x y z
N MET A 1 27.83 -39.76 60.14
CA MET A 1 26.37 -39.70 59.91
C MET A 1 26.07 -38.37 59.23
N GLY A 2 25.89 -38.37 57.90
CA GLY A 2 25.55 -37.17 57.13
C GLY A 2 24.14 -37.31 56.57
N ALA A 3 23.25 -36.38 56.92
CA ALA A 3 21.89 -36.35 56.38
C ALA A 3 21.92 -35.82 54.94
N ALA A 4 21.52 -36.63 53.98
CA ALA A 4 21.33 -36.20 52.60
C ALA A 4 20.02 -35.39 52.51
N THR A 5 20.13 -34.10 52.18
CA THR A 5 18.97 -33.26 51.88
C THR A 5 18.41 -33.61 50.51
N ASP A 6 17.18 -34.14 50.46
CA ASP A 6 16.44 -34.41 49.22
C ASP A 6 15.99 -33.09 48.57
N HIS A 7 16.71 -32.65 47.55
CA HIS A 7 16.43 -31.44 46.76
C HIS A 7 15.41 -31.68 45.62
N SER A 8 14.76 -32.85 45.54
CA SER A 8 13.99 -33.24 44.34
C SER A 8 12.56 -32.72 44.25
N ARG A 9 11.99 -32.09 45.29
CA ARG A 9 10.59 -31.61 45.27
C ARG A 9 10.50 -30.08 45.24
N GLN A 10 10.26 -29.52 44.06
CA GLN A 10 9.87 -28.10 43.96
C GLN A 10 8.55 -27.86 44.71
N PRO A 11 8.43 -26.76 45.48
CA PRO A 11 7.23 -26.47 46.26
C PRO A 11 6.02 -26.28 45.33
N ALA A 12 4.85 -26.78 45.73
CA ALA A 12 3.64 -26.76 44.91
C ALA A 12 3.21 -25.34 44.43
N SER A 13 3.67 -24.29 45.12
CA SER A 13 3.53 -22.90 44.71
C SER A 13 4.28 -22.57 43.41
N PHE A 14 5.51 -23.08 43.24
CA PHE A 14 6.31 -22.92 42.02
C PHE A 14 5.65 -23.61 40.82
N ARG A 15 5.04 -24.79 41.03
CA ARG A 15 4.29 -25.51 40.00
C ARG A 15 3.01 -24.78 39.57
N ARG A 16 2.33 -24.10 40.49
CA ARG A 16 1.12 -23.31 40.19
C ARG A 16 1.45 -22.01 39.44
N VAL A 17 2.54 -21.34 39.78
CA VAL A 17 3.01 -20.13 39.09
C VAL A 17 3.42 -20.44 37.65
N THR A 18 4.18 -21.53 37.44
CA THR A 18 4.63 -21.96 36.11
C THR A 18 3.47 -22.39 35.19
N ILE A 19 2.47 -23.12 35.71
CA ILE A 19 1.27 -23.49 34.93
C ILE A 19 0.48 -22.23 34.53
N ARG A 20 0.28 -21.28 35.45
CA ARG A 20 -0.43 -20.02 35.14
C ARG A 20 0.31 -19.20 34.08
N ALA A 21 1.63 -19.08 34.19
CA ALA A 21 2.44 -18.41 33.19
C ALA A 21 2.34 -19.09 31.81
N ALA A 22 2.43 -20.42 31.76
CA ALA A 22 2.29 -21.18 30.52
C ALA A 22 0.90 -21.01 29.87
N VAL A 23 -0.17 -21.01 30.69
CA VAL A 23 -1.55 -20.78 30.20
C VAL A 23 -1.71 -19.36 29.66
N LEU A 24 -1.18 -18.34 30.34
CA LEU A 24 -1.27 -16.95 29.86
C LEU A 24 -0.49 -16.74 28.56
N LEU A 25 0.72 -17.30 28.45
CA LEU A 25 1.50 -17.23 27.22
C LEU A 25 0.82 -17.97 26.06
N GLY A 26 0.24 -19.15 26.33
CA GLY A 26 -0.54 -19.90 25.34
C GLY A 26 -1.78 -19.13 24.86
N ALA A 27 -2.52 -18.50 25.78
CA ALA A 27 -3.68 -17.68 25.45
C ALA A 27 -3.29 -16.43 24.63
N ALA A 28 -2.18 -15.76 24.98
CA ALA A 28 -1.68 -14.62 24.23
C ALA A 28 -1.23 -15.01 22.81
N ALA A 29 -0.50 -16.12 22.66
CA ALA A 29 -0.10 -16.63 21.36
C ALA A 29 -1.29 -17.01 20.48
N LEU A 30 -2.31 -17.67 21.05
CA LEU A 30 -3.55 -18.00 20.35
C LEU A 30 -4.31 -16.74 19.92
N PHE A 31 -4.43 -15.74 20.81
CA PHE A 31 -5.06 -14.47 20.48
C PHE A 31 -4.36 -13.75 19.32
N ILE A 32 -3.02 -13.67 19.36
CA ILE A 32 -2.22 -13.09 18.27
C ILE A 32 -2.46 -13.86 16.96
N ALA A 33 -2.44 -15.20 16.99
CA ALA A 33 -2.67 -16.01 15.80
C ALA A 33 -4.06 -15.79 15.19
N LEU A 34 -5.11 -15.74 16.03
CA LEU A 34 -6.48 -15.47 15.58
C LEU A 34 -6.64 -14.06 15.03
N TYR A 35 -6.03 -13.06 15.67
CA TYR A 35 -6.04 -11.68 15.20
C TYR A 35 -5.37 -11.54 13.82
N GLN A 36 -4.20 -12.17 13.63
CA GLN A 36 -3.52 -12.18 12.34
C GLN A 36 -4.35 -12.90 11.26
N LEU A 37 -5.02 -14.00 11.60
CA LEU A 37 -5.91 -14.70 10.67
C LEU A 37 -7.10 -13.83 10.26
N ALA A 38 -7.72 -13.14 11.23
CA ALA A 38 -8.83 -12.23 10.96
C ALA A 38 -8.39 -11.06 10.07
N ASN A 39 -7.25 -10.44 10.36
CA ASN A 39 -6.72 -9.35 9.53
C ASN A 39 -6.44 -9.78 8.10
N ARG A 40 -5.80 -10.95 7.90
CA ARG A 40 -5.57 -11.49 6.54
C ARG A 40 -6.87 -11.76 5.79
N ALA A 41 -7.90 -12.25 6.48
CA ALA A 41 -9.21 -12.47 5.87
C ALA A 41 -9.89 -11.16 5.45
N ILE A 42 -9.79 -10.13 6.30
CA ILE A 42 -10.31 -8.77 6.02
C ILE A 42 -9.55 -8.16 4.83
N GLU A 43 -8.22 -8.23 4.82
CA GLU A 43 -7.38 -7.76 3.71
C GLU A 43 -7.73 -8.47 2.39
N ALA A 44 -7.82 -9.81 2.40
CA ALA A 44 -8.18 -10.58 1.22
C ALA A 44 -9.59 -10.24 0.70
N HIS A 45 -10.54 -9.99 1.61
CA HIS A 45 -11.86 -9.50 1.24
C HIS A 45 -11.78 -8.11 0.59
N GLY A 46 -11.04 -7.18 1.21
CA GLY A 46 -10.84 -5.83 0.69
C GLY A 46 -10.20 -5.81 -0.70
N VAL A 47 -9.16 -6.61 -0.92
CA VAL A 47 -8.50 -6.77 -2.23
C VAL A 47 -9.47 -7.32 -3.27
N ARG A 48 -10.29 -8.33 -2.93
CA ARG A 48 -11.27 -8.90 -3.85
C ARG A 48 -12.38 -7.92 -4.23
N ALA A 49 -12.94 -7.22 -3.25
CA ALA A 49 -13.96 -6.18 -3.50
C ALA A 49 -13.36 -5.04 -4.33
N GLY A 50 -12.15 -4.61 -3.98
CA GLY A 50 -11.37 -3.61 -4.70
C GLY A 50 -11.12 -3.97 -6.16
N ALA A 51 -10.81 -5.24 -6.45
CA ALA A 51 -10.62 -5.72 -7.81
C ALA A 51 -11.86 -5.49 -8.67
N GLN A 52 -13.05 -5.82 -8.15
CA GLN A 52 -14.31 -5.65 -8.87
C GLN A 52 -14.60 -4.17 -9.14
N LEU A 53 -14.45 -3.33 -8.11
CA LEU A 53 -14.62 -1.88 -8.21
C LEU A 53 -13.63 -1.26 -9.21
N TYR A 54 -12.36 -1.69 -9.17
CA TYR A 54 -11.33 -1.26 -10.09
C TYR A 54 -11.68 -1.60 -11.54
N GLN A 55 -12.11 -2.84 -11.81
CA GLN A 55 -12.50 -3.24 -13.17
C GLN A 55 -13.69 -2.42 -13.70
N ALA A 56 -14.65 -2.11 -12.83
CA ALA A 56 -15.84 -1.35 -13.21
C ALA A 56 -15.56 0.15 -13.44
N ASN A 57 -14.64 0.75 -12.66
CA ASN A 57 -14.51 2.21 -12.59
C ASN A 57 -13.17 2.77 -13.09
N CYS A 58 -12.10 1.97 -13.09
CA CYS A 58 -10.73 2.48 -13.27
C CYS A 58 -10.03 1.86 -14.48
N ALA A 59 -10.30 0.57 -14.76
CA ALA A 59 -9.59 -0.21 -15.76
C ALA A 59 -9.75 0.30 -17.20
N ALA A 60 -10.82 1.04 -17.50
CA ALA A 60 -11.05 1.64 -18.83
C ALA A 60 -9.93 2.62 -19.22
N CYS A 61 -9.35 3.32 -18.23
CA CYS A 61 -8.24 4.25 -18.44
C CYS A 61 -6.92 3.65 -17.96
N HIS A 62 -6.86 3.13 -16.74
CA HIS A 62 -5.61 2.63 -16.15
C HIS A 62 -5.23 1.20 -16.57
N GLY A 63 -6.03 0.59 -17.45
CA GLY A 63 -5.82 -0.75 -17.99
C GLY A 63 -6.24 -1.86 -17.02
N ALA A 64 -6.69 -3.01 -17.56
CA ALA A 64 -7.21 -4.11 -16.75
C ALA A 64 -6.19 -4.71 -15.76
N ARG A 65 -4.89 -4.48 -15.98
CA ARG A 65 -3.78 -4.96 -15.14
C ARG A 65 -2.97 -3.82 -14.52
N LEU A 66 -3.55 -2.63 -14.38
CA LEU A 66 -2.89 -1.44 -13.80
C LEU A 66 -1.74 -0.89 -14.66
N GLN A 67 -1.60 -1.32 -15.92
CA GLN A 67 -0.46 -0.99 -16.77
C GLN A 67 -0.51 0.42 -17.38
N GLY A 68 -1.61 1.15 -17.18
CA GLY A 68 -1.83 2.45 -17.82
C GLY A 68 -2.10 2.35 -19.32
N GLN A 69 -2.18 3.50 -19.98
CA GLN A 69 -2.30 3.58 -21.43
C GLN A 69 -0.93 3.53 -22.11
N ALA A 70 -0.90 3.00 -23.34
CA ALA A 70 0.31 3.02 -24.14
C ALA A 70 0.80 4.46 -24.35
N GLY A 71 2.11 4.68 -24.19
CA GLY A 71 2.71 6.00 -24.33
C GLY A 71 2.34 6.99 -23.21
N TRP A 72 1.83 6.55 -22.05
CA TRP A 72 1.45 7.44 -20.94
C TRP A 72 2.55 8.42 -20.52
N GLN A 73 3.82 8.06 -20.67
CA GLN A 73 4.94 8.95 -20.39
C GLN A 73 5.00 10.08 -21.43
N SER A 74 4.86 9.76 -22.71
CA SER A 74 4.98 10.69 -23.85
C SER A 74 3.71 11.51 -24.11
N ALA A 75 2.54 10.91 -23.88
CA ALA A 75 1.21 11.50 -24.04
C ALA A 75 0.61 11.94 -22.70
N GLY A 76 1.41 12.00 -21.64
CA GLY A 76 1.03 12.54 -20.34
C GLY A 76 1.58 13.96 -20.16
N TRP A 77 2.06 14.26 -18.96
CA TRP A 77 2.62 15.57 -18.60
C TRP A 77 3.86 15.97 -19.44
N ARG A 78 4.53 15.05 -20.15
CA ARG A 78 5.63 15.38 -21.10
C ARG A 78 5.14 15.98 -22.43
N SER A 79 3.86 15.85 -22.75
CA SER A 79 3.36 16.12 -24.11
C SER A 79 3.15 17.61 -24.45
N GLN A 80 3.36 18.53 -23.50
CA GLN A 80 2.90 19.94 -23.57
C GLN A 80 1.40 20.11 -23.91
N ALA A 81 0.65 19.01 -24.06
CA ALA A 81 -0.77 19.03 -24.34
C ALA A 81 -1.55 19.41 -23.08
N SER A 82 -2.75 19.94 -23.27
CA SER A 82 -3.68 20.22 -22.18
C SER A 82 -3.93 18.96 -21.34
N ALA A 83 -4.15 19.12 -20.03
CA ALA A 83 -4.41 18.01 -19.11
C ALA A 83 -5.50 17.03 -19.60
N ALA A 84 -6.52 17.52 -20.31
CA ALA A 84 -7.57 16.69 -20.90
C ALA A 84 -7.06 15.61 -21.88
N ALA A 85 -5.88 15.79 -22.46
CA ALA A 85 -5.27 14.86 -23.41
C ALA A 85 -4.29 13.88 -22.74
N TRP A 86 -4.08 13.95 -21.42
CA TRP A 86 -3.09 13.14 -20.75
C TRP A 86 -3.52 11.67 -20.64
N ALA A 87 -2.66 10.79 -21.13
CA ALA A 87 -2.85 9.36 -21.01
C ALA A 87 -2.69 8.90 -19.55
N ALA A 88 -3.58 8.00 -19.11
CA ALA A 88 -3.61 7.52 -17.74
C ALA A 88 -2.34 6.73 -17.41
N PRO A 89 -1.61 7.07 -16.31
CA PRO A 89 -0.39 6.37 -15.94
C PRO A 89 -0.71 4.97 -15.38
N PRO A 90 0.29 4.07 -15.34
CA PRO A 90 0.19 2.82 -14.61
C PRO A 90 -0.07 3.08 -13.12
N LEU A 91 -0.82 2.20 -12.50
CA LEU A 91 -1.04 2.17 -11.06
C LEU A 91 -0.30 1.00 -10.38
N ASP A 92 0.49 0.24 -11.14
CA ASP A 92 1.47 -0.70 -10.62
C ASP A 92 2.82 0.00 -10.31
N ALA A 93 3.87 -0.79 -10.09
CA ALA A 93 5.21 -0.27 -9.81
C ALA A 93 5.85 0.52 -10.97
N GLY A 94 5.33 0.41 -12.20
CA GLY A 94 5.78 1.18 -13.35
C GLY A 94 5.33 2.64 -13.35
N GLY A 95 4.32 2.98 -12.54
CA GLY A 95 3.87 4.35 -12.28
C GLY A 95 4.64 5.02 -11.13
N HIS A 96 4.11 6.11 -10.60
CA HIS A 96 4.69 6.82 -9.44
C HIS A 96 3.67 7.10 -8.32
N SER A 97 2.45 6.54 -8.39
CA SER A 97 1.41 6.77 -7.39
C SER A 97 1.87 6.35 -5.97
N TRP A 98 2.73 5.34 -5.88
CA TRP A 98 3.32 4.85 -4.63
C TRP A 98 4.29 5.84 -3.95
N MET A 99 4.63 6.95 -4.61
CA MET A 99 5.39 8.05 -3.99
C MET A 99 4.51 9.00 -3.17
N HIS A 100 3.19 8.88 -3.29
CA HIS A 100 2.24 9.70 -2.58
C HIS A 100 1.64 8.94 -1.39
N ASP A 101 1.38 9.68 -0.32
CA ASP A 101 0.70 9.14 0.85
C ASP A 101 -0.76 8.78 0.55
N ASP A 102 -1.32 7.91 1.39
CA ASP A 102 -2.67 7.38 1.23
C ASP A 102 -3.75 8.48 1.25
N ALA A 103 -3.57 9.56 2.02
CA ALA A 103 -4.56 10.65 2.09
C ALA A 103 -4.57 11.50 0.81
N SER A 104 -3.39 11.82 0.29
CA SER A 104 -3.23 12.52 -0.99
C SER A 104 -3.85 11.73 -2.14
N LEU A 105 -3.55 10.42 -2.22
CA LEU A 105 -4.15 9.53 -3.22
C LEU A 105 -5.68 9.47 -3.08
N PHE A 106 -6.18 9.33 -1.85
CA PHE A 106 -7.61 9.22 -1.57
C PHE A 106 -8.35 10.49 -1.99
N LEU A 107 -7.84 11.66 -1.61
CA LEU A 107 -8.43 12.95 -1.97
C LEU A 107 -8.40 13.18 -3.48
N HIS A 108 -7.31 12.82 -4.16
CA HIS A 108 -7.24 12.90 -5.62
C HIS A 108 -8.31 12.00 -6.27
N THR A 109 -8.48 10.78 -5.79
CA THR A 109 -9.46 9.83 -6.33
C THR A 109 -10.89 10.27 -6.04
N LYS A 110 -11.15 10.77 -4.83
CA LYS A 110 -12.49 11.20 -4.41
C LYS A 110 -12.93 12.47 -5.15
N ASN A 111 -12.03 13.44 -5.28
CA ASN A 111 -12.40 14.78 -5.76
C ASN A 111 -12.03 15.04 -7.22
N GLY A 112 -11.09 14.29 -7.80
CA GLY A 112 -10.50 14.61 -9.10
C GLY A 112 -9.68 15.91 -9.06
N SER A 113 -9.31 16.42 -10.23
CA SER A 113 -8.65 17.73 -10.37
C SER A 113 -8.84 18.30 -11.76
N ALA A 114 -8.97 19.62 -11.90
CA ALA A 114 -8.96 20.28 -13.21
C ALA A 114 -7.61 20.15 -13.96
N LEU A 115 -6.55 19.74 -13.24
CA LEU A 115 -5.21 19.49 -13.79
C LEU A 115 -5.03 18.04 -14.26
N SER A 116 -6.08 17.22 -14.24
CA SER A 116 -6.06 15.81 -14.65
C SER A 116 -7.34 15.47 -15.43
N PRO A 117 -7.29 14.56 -16.41
CA PRO A 117 -8.50 14.05 -17.04
C PRO A 117 -9.23 13.03 -16.15
N MET A 118 -8.62 12.61 -15.03
CA MET A 118 -9.22 11.69 -14.07
C MET A 118 -10.39 12.37 -13.33
N PRO A 119 -11.63 11.84 -13.45
CA PRO A 119 -12.78 12.40 -12.75
C PRO A 119 -12.69 12.13 -11.25
N GLY A 120 -13.44 12.90 -10.46
CA GLY A 120 -13.67 12.59 -9.05
C GLY A 120 -14.72 11.50 -8.88
N PHE A 121 -14.44 10.52 -8.02
CA PHE A 121 -15.32 9.37 -7.80
C PHE A 121 -16.21 9.48 -6.57
N GLY A 122 -16.13 10.56 -5.78
CA GLY A 122 -16.84 10.70 -4.51
C GLY A 122 -18.38 10.74 -4.59
N ALA A 123 -18.94 10.94 -5.80
CA ALA A 123 -20.38 10.81 -6.05
C ALA A 123 -20.79 9.40 -6.51
N THR A 124 -19.83 8.55 -6.88
CA THR A 124 -20.05 7.20 -7.45
C THR A 124 -19.64 6.10 -6.48
N LEU A 125 -18.56 6.30 -5.72
CA LEU A 125 -18.00 5.35 -4.76
C LEU A 125 -18.02 5.96 -3.36
N SER A 126 -18.39 5.15 -2.37
CA SER A 126 -18.20 5.48 -0.96
C SER A 126 -16.72 5.48 -0.58
N ASP A 127 -16.40 6.15 0.53
CA ASP A 127 -15.02 6.21 1.04
C ASP A 127 -14.42 4.81 1.27
N ASN A 128 -15.22 3.88 1.78
CA ASN A 128 -14.79 2.49 1.97
C ASN A 128 -14.51 1.77 0.64
N GLU A 129 -15.30 2.01 -0.39
CA GLU A 129 -15.07 1.45 -1.73
C GLU A 129 -13.80 2.02 -2.38
N ILE A 130 -13.50 3.30 -2.18
CA ILE A 130 -12.23 3.91 -2.61
C ILE A 130 -11.04 3.23 -1.91
N TRP A 131 -11.13 3.00 -0.59
CA TRP A 131 -10.10 2.26 0.14
C TRP A 131 -9.95 0.82 -0.33
N GLN A 132 -11.03 0.15 -0.71
CA GLN A 132 -10.97 -1.19 -1.29
C GLN A 132 -10.25 -1.18 -2.64
N VAL A 133 -10.53 -0.20 -3.51
CA VAL A 133 -9.77 -0.02 -4.77
C VAL A 133 -8.28 0.12 -4.48
N PHE A 134 -7.90 0.90 -3.47
CA PHE A 134 -6.49 1.05 -3.09
C PHE A 134 -5.89 -0.23 -2.53
N ALA A 135 -6.64 -1.01 -1.74
CA ALA A 135 -6.18 -2.31 -1.29
C ALA A 135 -5.83 -3.22 -2.48
N TYR A 136 -6.67 -3.22 -3.53
CA TYR A 136 -6.38 -3.95 -4.78
C TYR A 136 -5.14 -3.40 -5.49
N VAL A 137 -5.05 -2.09 -5.72
CA VAL A 137 -3.90 -1.46 -6.39
C VAL A 137 -2.59 -1.78 -5.65
N LYS A 138 -2.54 -1.54 -4.33
CA LYS A 138 -1.35 -1.77 -3.48
C LYS A 138 -0.98 -3.24 -3.38
N SER A 139 -1.92 -4.16 -3.56
CA SER A 139 -1.62 -5.60 -3.58
C SER A 139 -0.76 -6.03 -4.79
N HIS A 140 -0.71 -5.21 -5.85
CA HIS A 140 0.11 -5.44 -7.05
C HIS A 140 1.50 -4.81 -6.97
N TRP A 141 1.78 -4.04 -5.93
CA TRP A 141 3.11 -3.47 -5.73
C TRP A 141 4.06 -4.50 -5.12
N PRO A 142 5.35 -4.53 -5.51
CA PRO A 142 6.38 -5.24 -4.77
C PRO A 142 6.45 -4.76 -3.31
N GLU A 143 6.95 -5.62 -2.41
CA GLU A 143 6.98 -5.28 -0.98
C GLU A 143 7.89 -4.09 -0.67
N SER A 144 8.98 -3.92 -1.41
CA SER A 144 9.87 -2.76 -1.35
C SER A 144 9.14 -1.44 -1.66
N VAL A 145 8.25 -1.42 -2.67
CA VAL A 145 7.45 -0.27 -3.08
C VAL A 145 6.40 0.02 -2.01
N ARG A 146 5.73 -1.01 -1.48
CA ARG A 146 4.83 -0.83 -0.33
C ARG A 146 5.57 -0.31 0.90
N ALA A 147 6.78 -0.80 1.16
CA ALA A 147 7.61 -0.36 2.27
C ALA A 147 8.08 1.08 2.11
N PHE A 148 8.41 1.51 0.89
CA PHE A 148 8.72 2.90 0.57
C PHE A 148 7.52 3.80 0.89
N GLN A 149 6.34 3.45 0.37
CA GLN A 149 5.13 4.23 0.58
C GLN A 149 4.74 4.34 2.07
N ARG A 150 4.85 3.24 2.83
CA ARG A 150 4.58 3.25 4.28
C ARG A 150 5.56 4.12 5.07
N LYS A 151 6.81 4.27 4.62
CA LYS A 151 7.78 5.17 5.27
C LYS A 151 7.44 6.63 5.00
N GLY A 152 6.92 6.94 3.81
CA GLY A 152 6.48 8.29 3.44
C GLY A 152 7.61 9.33 3.44
N ASP A 153 8.87 8.89 3.34
CA ASP A 153 10.02 9.78 3.24
C ASP A 153 10.28 10.11 1.76
N PRO A 154 10.02 11.35 1.31
CA PRO A 154 10.19 11.73 -0.09
C PRO A 154 11.66 11.74 -0.55
N TYR A 155 12.62 11.65 0.39
CA TYR A 155 14.06 11.62 0.11
C TYR A 155 14.69 10.24 0.30
N ALA A 156 13.89 9.22 0.64
CA ALA A 156 14.40 7.86 0.74
C ALA A 156 14.92 7.37 -0.62
N PRO A 157 15.96 6.53 -0.65
CA PRO A 157 16.37 5.86 -1.87
C PRO A 157 15.22 5.08 -2.49
N LEU A 158 15.14 5.10 -3.83
CA LEU A 158 14.12 4.36 -4.57
C LEU A 158 14.19 2.85 -4.29
N PRO A 159 13.05 2.13 -4.35
CA PRO A 159 13.02 0.67 -4.31
C PRO A 159 13.97 0.03 -5.34
N ALA A 160 14.69 -1.01 -4.93
CA ALA A 160 15.73 -1.63 -5.76
C ALA A 160 15.19 -2.50 -6.93
N ASP A 161 13.90 -2.80 -6.92
CA ASP A 161 13.19 -3.71 -7.83
C ASP A 161 12.14 -2.98 -8.67
N LEU A 162 12.32 -1.68 -8.88
CA LEU A 162 11.57 -0.95 -9.90
C LEU A 162 11.92 -1.47 -11.31
N PRO A 163 11.00 -1.31 -12.30
CA PRO A 163 11.32 -1.58 -13.69
C PRO A 163 12.59 -0.85 -14.14
N ALA A 164 13.41 -1.49 -14.97
CA ALA A 164 14.70 -0.92 -15.38
C ALA A 164 14.58 0.37 -16.21
N ASP A 165 13.44 0.58 -16.86
CA ASP A 165 13.06 1.76 -17.61
C ASP A 165 12.24 2.77 -16.78
N TRP A 166 12.13 2.55 -15.47
CA TRP A 166 11.43 3.49 -14.59
C TRP A 166 12.21 4.81 -14.49
N THR A 167 11.50 5.92 -14.67
CA THR A 167 12.07 7.27 -14.54
C THR A 167 11.14 8.17 -13.75
N TYR A 168 11.71 9.12 -13.01
CA TYR A 168 10.92 10.19 -12.40
C TYR A 168 10.12 10.96 -13.45
N PRO A 169 8.92 11.46 -13.11
CA PRO A 169 8.41 12.64 -13.77
C PRO A 169 9.40 13.80 -13.56
N PRO A 170 9.87 14.53 -14.58
CA PRO A 170 10.66 15.76 -14.42
C PRO A 170 10.23 16.75 -13.36
N ALA A 171 8.92 16.89 -13.09
CA ALA A 171 8.45 17.70 -11.97
C ALA A 171 8.89 17.22 -10.58
N CYS A 172 9.34 15.97 -10.52
CA CYS A 172 9.75 15.25 -9.34
C CYS A 172 11.21 14.79 -9.44
N GLU A 173 11.95 15.18 -10.50
CA GLU A 173 13.39 14.91 -10.59
C GLU A 173 14.12 15.69 -9.48
N PRO A 174 14.97 15.03 -8.69
CA PRO A 174 15.72 15.71 -7.64
C PRO A 174 16.53 16.89 -8.19
N GLY A 175 16.24 18.09 -7.69
CA GLY A 175 16.90 19.33 -8.11
C GLY A 175 16.22 20.10 -9.24
N VAL A 176 15.12 19.61 -9.80
CA VAL A 176 14.27 20.37 -10.75
C VAL A 176 13.17 21.07 -9.93
N GLY A 177 13.27 22.39 -9.80
CA GLY A 177 12.27 23.19 -9.09
C GLY A 177 11.00 23.38 -9.93
N PRO A 178 9.85 23.77 -9.32
CA PRO A 178 8.63 24.06 -10.07
C PRO A 178 8.79 25.11 -11.18
N GLY A 179 9.79 25.99 -11.07
CA GLY A 179 10.12 27.02 -12.07
C GLY A 179 10.98 26.53 -13.24
N ASP A 180 11.55 25.33 -13.16
CA ASP A 180 12.44 24.76 -14.19
C ASP A 180 11.66 23.96 -15.25
N LEU A 181 10.37 23.69 -15.01
CA LEU A 181 9.46 23.01 -15.95
C LEU A 181 8.71 23.94 -16.90
N LEU A 182 8.85 25.26 -16.70
CA LEU A 182 8.15 26.30 -17.46
C LEU A 182 9.06 26.99 -18.51
N ARG A 183 10.22 26.40 -18.83
CA ARG A 183 11.13 26.87 -19.88
C ARG A 183 10.98 26.08 -21.17
#